data_AF-A0A7G1I4R3-F1
#
_entry.id   AF-A0A7G1I4R3-F1
#
_cell.length_a   1.000
_cell.length_b   1.000
_cell.length_c   1.000
_cell.angle_alpha   90.00
_cell.angle_beta   90.00
_cell.angle_gamma   90.00
#
_symmetry.space_group_name_H-M   'P 1'
#
loop_
_entity.id
_entity.type
_entity.pdbx_description
1 polymer ?
#
loop_
_entity_poly.entity_id
_entity_poly.type
_entity_poly.pdbx_seq_one_letter_code
_entity_poly.pdbx_strand_id
1 'polypeptide(L)'
;MALAAPTFQQLIARASDRPDDLTLVGPASARLFVASALARLGPLLVVTATGREADDLTAELQGVLGGAVAVFPSWETLPHERLSPVSTPWALGCWCCAGWLIPTTPGWARRYGWW
;
A
#
# COMPACT_ATOMS: atom_id res chain seq x y z
N MET A 1 -21.42 -6.22 0.34
CA MET A 1 -21.69 -7.50 1.05
C MET A 1 -20.71 -8.63 0.67
N ALA A 2 -19.48 -8.32 0.21
CA ALA A 2 -18.51 -9.33 -0.23
C ALA A 2 -17.65 -9.92 0.92
N LEU A 3 -17.34 -9.10 1.94
CA LEU A 3 -16.55 -9.52 3.11
C LEU A 3 -17.36 -10.31 4.15
N ALA A 4 -18.62 -10.63 3.88
CA ALA A 4 -19.47 -11.40 4.78
C ALA A 4 -19.17 -12.92 4.72
N ALA A 5 -18.42 -13.38 3.70
CA ALA A 5 -18.06 -14.78 3.61
C ALA A 5 -17.21 -15.22 4.82
N PRO A 6 -17.45 -16.43 5.36
CA PRO A 6 -16.80 -16.90 6.59
C PRO A 6 -15.27 -16.94 6.47
N THR A 7 -14.73 -17.19 5.29
CA THR A 7 -13.29 -17.18 5.03
C THR A 7 -12.66 -15.81 5.32
N PHE A 8 -13.31 -14.71 4.92
CA PHE A 8 -12.81 -13.37 5.21
C PHE A 8 -12.99 -12.99 6.68
N GLN A 9 -14.06 -13.46 7.34
CA GLN A 9 -14.22 -13.27 8.79
C GLN A 9 -13.13 -13.99 9.58
N GLN A 10 -12.79 -15.22 9.20
CA GLN A 10 -11.68 -15.97 9.81
C GLN A 10 -10.33 -15.28 9.57
N LEU A 11 -10.10 -14.75 8.37
CA LEU A 11 -8.92 -13.97 8.05
C LEU A 11 -8.80 -12.72 8.93
N ILE A 12 -9.88 -11.96 9.07
CA ILE A 12 -9.91 -10.75 9.93
C ILE A 12 -9.63 -11.14 11.38
N ALA A 13 -10.24 -12.22 11.89
CA ALA A 13 -10.02 -12.69 13.25
C ALA A 13 -8.55 -13.09 13.48
N ARG A 14 -7.95 -13.86 12.57
CA ARG A 14 -6.53 -14.26 12.66
C ARG A 14 -5.60 -13.05 12.56
N ALA A 15 -5.86 -12.12 11.66
CA ALA A 15 -5.06 -10.91 11.51
C ALA A 15 -5.20 -9.96 12.70
N SER A 16 -6.33 -9.98 13.42
CA SER A 16 -6.54 -9.16 14.62
C SER A 16 -5.64 -9.56 15.79
N ASP A 17 -5.23 -10.83 15.85
CA ASP A 17 -4.26 -11.34 16.82
C ASP A 17 -2.82 -10.87 16.53
N ARG A 18 -2.60 -10.24 15.36
CA ARG A 18 -1.30 -9.74 14.87
C ARG A 18 -0.18 -10.77 14.98
N PRO A 19 -0.34 -11.95 14.36
CA PRO A 19 0.74 -12.93 14.30
C PRO A 19 1.93 -12.38 13.50
N ASP A 20 3.14 -12.87 13.82
CA ASP A 20 4.36 -12.51 13.09
C ASP A 20 4.32 -13.00 11.63
N ASP A 21 3.62 -14.12 11.37
CA ASP A 21 3.40 -14.66 10.01
C ASP A 21 1.93 -14.98 9.77
N LEU A 22 1.43 -14.57 8.59
CA LEU A 22 0.12 -14.96 8.09
C LEU A 22 0.21 -15.19 6.57
N THR A 23 0.37 -16.46 6.19
CA THR A 23 0.42 -16.86 4.78
C THR A 23 -0.97 -17.15 4.22
N LEU A 24 -1.26 -16.61 3.03
CA LEU A 24 -2.53 -16.79 2.32
C LEU A 24 -2.27 -17.27 0.88
N VAL A 25 -3.05 -18.26 0.43
CA VAL A 25 -2.99 -18.78 -0.93
C VAL A 25 -4.34 -18.59 -1.59
N GLY A 26 -4.35 -17.99 -2.78
CA GLY A 26 -5.57 -17.72 -3.51
C GLY A 26 -5.29 -17.09 -4.87
N PRO A 27 -6.35 -16.88 -5.68
CA PRO A 27 -6.23 -16.21 -6.96
C PRO A 27 -5.85 -14.73 -6.79
N ALA A 28 -5.27 -14.13 -7.84
CA ALA A 28 -4.92 -12.71 -7.82
C ALA A 28 -6.11 -11.79 -7.52
N SER A 29 -7.32 -12.17 -7.94
CA SER A 29 -8.57 -11.44 -7.64
C SER A 29 -8.93 -11.41 -6.15
N ALA A 30 -8.34 -12.28 -5.32
CA ALA A 30 -8.52 -12.24 -3.87
C ALA A 30 -7.77 -11.07 -3.22
N ARG A 31 -6.74 -10.50 -3.87
CA ARG A 31 -5.89 -9.42 -3.33
C ARG A 31 -6.73 -8.22 -2.91
N LEU A 32 -7.68 -7.78 -3.73
CA LEU A 32 -8.60 -6.69 -3.43
C LEU A 32 -9.38 -6.93 -2.13
N PHE A 33 -9.99 -8.11 -2.00
CA PHE A 33 -10.81 -8.46 -0.84
C PHE A 33 -9.98 -8.61 0.42
N VAL A 34 -8.79 -9.23 0.33
CA VAL A 34 -7.86 -9.38 1.45
C VAL A 34 -7.36 -8.01 1.92
N ALA A 35 -6.88 -7.17 1.00
CA ALA A 35 -6.41 -5.82 1.33
C ALA A 35 -7.52 -4.96 1.94
N SER A 36 -8.73 -5.01 1.37
CA SER A 36 -9.91 -4.30 1.91
C SER A 36 -10.29 -4.81 3.29
N ALA A 37 -10.18 -6.11 3.57
CA ALA A 37 -10.48 -6.69 4.87
C ALA A 37 -9.44 -6.26 5.93
N LEU A 38 -8.16 -6.31 5.59
CA LEU A 38 -7.06 -5.95 6.49
C LEU A 38 -7.00 -4.44 6.75
N ALA A 39 -7.35 -3.60 5.76
CA ALA A 39 -7.44 -2.15 5.93
C ALA A 39 -8.46 -1.72 7.01
N ARG A 40 -9.42 -2.58 7.36
CA ARG A 40 -10.37 -2.32 8.46
C ARG A 40 -9.74 -2.47 9.85
N LEU A 41 -8.62 -3.20 9.96
CA LEU A 41 -7.90 -3.41 11.21
C LEU A 41 -6.89 -2.28 11.50
N GLY A 42 -6.51 -1.51 10.47
CA GLY A 42 -5.59 -0.39 10.58
C GLY A 42 -4.91 -0.06 9.25
N PRO A 43 -3.92 0.84 9.28
CA PRO A 43 -3.12 1.17 8.11
C PRO A 43 -2.42 -0.08 7.53
N LEU A 44 -2.46 -0.22 6.20
CA LEU A 44 -1.91 -1.37 5.48
C LEU A 44 -0.94 -0.90 4.40
N LEU A 45 0.22 -1.56 4.31
CA LEU A 45 1.13 -1.44 3.17
C LEU A 45 1.02 -2.71 2.32
N VAL A 46 0.67 -2.55 1.05
CA VAL A 46 0.63 -3.66 0.10
C VAL A 46 1.81 -3.51 -0.87
N VAL A 47 2.60 -4.57 -0.99
CA VAL A 47 3.75 -4.63 -1.90
C VAL A 47 3.43 -5.62 -3.02
N THR A 48 3.60 -5.19 -4.27
CA THR A 48 3.44 -6.01 -5.48
C THR A 48 4.79 -6.23 -6.16
N ALA A 49 4.86 -7.21 -7.07
CA ALA A 49 6.12 -7.52 -7.75
C ALA A 49 6.48 -6.44 -8.79
N THR A 50 5.47 -5.79 -9.37
CA THR A 50 5.66 -4.76 -10.40
C THR A 50 4.84 -3.50 -10.10
N GLY A 51 5.27 -2.37 -10.64
CA GLY A 51 4.52 -1.11 -10.58
C GLY A 51 3.15 -1.23 -11.24
N ARG A 52 3.06 -1.95 -12.37
CA ARG A 52 1.78 -2.19 -13.05
C ARG A 52 0.75 -2.90 -12.17
N GLU A 53 1.16 -3.96 -11.48
CA GLU A 53 0.29 -4.64 -10.52
C GLU A 53 -0.14 -3.72 -9.37
N ALA A 54 0.76 -2.82 -8.95
CA ALA A 54 0.46 -1.85 -7.90
C ALA A 54 -0.60 -0.85 -8.35
N ASP A 55 -0.48 -0.35 -9.59
CA ASP A 55 -1.42 0.59 -10.20
C ASP A 55 -2.81 -0.05 -10.37
N ASP A 56 -2.86 -1.28 -10.91
CA ASP A 56 -4.12 -2.01 -11.10
C ASP A 56 -4.82 -2.26 -9.76
N LEU A 57 -4.08 -2.73 -8.74
CA LEU A 57 -4.65 -2.95 -7.40
C LEU A 57 -5.06 -1.63 -6.70
N THR A 58 -4.32 -0.54 -6.93
CA THR A 58 -4.65 0.78 -6.41
C THR A 58 -5.97 1.28 -7.00
N ALA A 59 -6.17 1.14 -8.30
CA ALA A 59 -7.42 1.52 -8.97
C ALA A 59 -8.62 0.74 -8.42
N GLU A 60 -8.47 -0.58 -8.22
CA GLU A 60 -9.50 -1.41 -7.60
C GLU A 60 -9.80 -0.99 -6.16
N LEU A 61 -8.77 -0.76 -5.34
CA LEU A 61 -8.92 -0.36 -3.95
C LEU A 61 -9.51 1.04 -3.79
N GLN A 62 -9.19 1.98 -4.69
CA GLN A 62 -9.82 3.31 -4.71
C GLN A 62 -11.33 3.21 -4.95
N GLY A 63 -11.79 2.24 -5.75
CA GLY A 63 -13.22 1.98 -5.93
C GLY A 63 -13.93 1.51 -4.64
N VAL A 64 -13.20 0.91 -3.69
CA VAL A 64 -13.76 0.34 -2.45
C VAL A 64 -13.53 1.26 -1.24
N LEU A 65 -12.34 1.83 -1.11
CA LEU A 65 -11.87 2.60 0.05
C LEU A 65 -11.78 4.11 -0.23
N GLY A 66 -11.99 4.53 -1.48
CA GLY A 66 -11.94 5.94 -1.88
C GLY A 66 -10.54 6.56 -1.76
N GLY A 67 -10.50 7.83 -1.37
CA GLY A 67 -9.26 8.63 -1.25
C GLY A 67 -8.32 8.24 -0.11
N ALA A 68 -8.59 7.15 0.60
CA ALA A 68 -7.70 6.60 1.62
C ALA A 68 -6.54 5.76 1.04
N VAL A 69 -6.52 5.55 -0.28
CA VAL A 69 -5.54 4.73 -0.98
C VAL A 69 -4.60 5.62 -1.78
N ALA A 70 -3.29 5.44 -1.59
CA ALA A 70 -2.24 6.11 -2.34
C ALA A 70 -1.21 5.07 -2.82
N VAL A 71 -0.67 5.28 -4.02
CA VAL A 71 0.44 4.48 -4.56
C VAL A 71 1.76 5.14 -4.17
N PHE A 72 2.75 4.37 -3.75
CA PHE A 72 4.11 4.86 -3.56
C PHE A 72 4.95 4.39 -4.76
N PRO A 73 5.38 5.30 -5.66
CA PRO A 73 6.06 4.90 -6.88
C PRO A 73 7.44 4.33 -6.56
N SER A 74 7.84 3.31 -7.31
CA SER A 74 9.23 2.86 -7.32
C SER A 74 10.11 3.97 -7.91
N TRP A 75 11.25 4.27 -7.29
CA TRP A 75 12.25 5.14 -7.92
C TRP A 75 13.11 4.29 -8.86
N GLU A 76 12.95 4.54 -10.16
CA GLU A 76 13.62 3.79 -11.24
C GLU A 76 15.14 3.98 -11.30
N THR A 77 15.69 4.98 -10.60
CA THR A 77 17.13 5.21 -10.62
C THR A 77 17.79 4.47 -9.48
N LEU A 78 18.64 3.50 -9.85
CA LEU A 78 19.56 2.86 -8.92
C LEU A 78 20.38 3.95 -8.20
N PRO A 79 20.57 3.88 -6.87
CA PRO A 79 21.26 4.92 -6.09
C PRO A 79 22.68 5.25 -6.56
N HIS A 80 23.26 4.39 -7.41
CA HIS A 80 24.62 4.46 -7.91
C HIS A 80 24.75 5.03 -9.32
N GLU A 81 23.65 5.22 -10.07
CA GLU A 81 23.70 6.01 -11.30
C GLU A 81 23.65 7.49 -10.93
N ARG A 82 24.82 8.13 -10.88
CA ARG A 82 24.97 9.57 -10.64
C ARG A 82 24.48 10.39 -11.84
N LEU A 83 23.18 10.33 -12.14
CA LEU A 83 22.50 11.42 -12.81
C LEU A 83 22.15 12.43 -11.72
N SER A 84 22.91 13.52 -11.62
CA SER A 84 22.53 14.67 -10.79
C SER A 84 21.13 15.11 -11.21
N PRO A 85 20.11 15.03 -10.34
CA PRO A 85 18.81 15.58 -10.68
C PRO A 85 18.98 17.09 -10.77
N VAL A 86 18.73 17.63 -11.97
CA VAL A 86 18.31 19.02 -12.08
C VAL A 86 17.07 19.18 -11.20
N SER A 87 17.26 19.92 -10.10
CA SER A 87 16.28 20.62 -9.27
C SER A 87 14.96 19.89 -8.95
N THR A 88 14.94 19.13 -7.86
CA THR A 88 13.77 19.03 -6.97
C THR A 88 14.25 19.04 -5.51
N PRO A 89 13.80 19.97 -4.66
CA PRO A 89 14.38 20.17 -3.32
C PRO A 89 13.75 19.23 -2.29
N TRP A 90 14.10 17.95 -2.29
CA TRP A 90 13.85 17.06 -1.14
C TRP A 90 14.71 15.77 -1.12
N ALA A 91 15.79 15.71 -1.91
CA ALA A 91 16.70 14.57 -1.93
C ALA A 91 17.60 14.51 -0.68
N LEU A 92 17.08 13.97 0.42
CA LEU A 92 17.87 13.32 1.46
C LEU A 92 17.16 12.03 1.86
N GLY A 93 17.68 10.91 1.37
CA GLY A 93 17.28 9.57 1.78
C GLY A 93 16.88 8.68 0.61
N CYS A 94 17.85 7.94 0.07
CA CYS A 94 17.55 6.65 -0.56
C CYS A 94 16.72 5.81 0.43
N TRP A 95 15.92 4.87 -0.06
CA TRP A 95 15.73 3.51 0.47
C TRP A 95 14.56 2.87 -0.30
N CYS A 96 14.83 1.82 -1.08
CA CYS A 96 13.83 0.95 -1.72
C CYS A 96 12.89 0.23 -0.74
N CYS A 97 12.96 0.49 0.56
CA CYS A 97 12.13 -0.08 1.62
C CYS A 97 12.21 0.81 2.87
N ALA A 98 11.58 1.99 2.88
CA ALA A 98 11.50 2.80 4.11
C ALA A 98 10.10 2.72 4.70
N GLY A 99 9.97 1.86 5.73
CA GLY A 99 8.79 1.80 6.57
C GLY A 99 8.54 3.10 7.34
N TRP A 100 7.30 3.17 7.85
CA TRP A 100 6.79 4.06 8.90
C TRP A 100 6.48 5.52 8.52
N LEU A 101 5.23 5.75 8.12
CA LEU A 101 4.12 6.27 8.95
C LEU A 101 2.99 6.66 7.98
N ILE A 102 1.82 6.05 8.09
CA ILE A 102 0.59 6.64 7.54
C ILE A 102 -0.10 7.33 8.73
N PRO A 103 0.05 8.66 8.93
CA PRO A 103 -0.73 9.36 9.93
C PRO A 103 -2.11 9.68 9.34
N THR A 104 -3.14 9.34 10.11
CA THR A 104 -4.59 9.50 9.86
C THR A 104 -5.06 10.97 9.75
N THR A 105 -4.19 11.92 9.42
CA THR A 105 -4.52 13.35 9.35
C THR A 105 -4.84 13.77 7.91
N PRO A 106 -6.04 14.36 7.66
CA PRO A 106 -6.37 14.93 6.36
C PRO A 106 -5.45 16.13 6.09
N GLY A 107 -4.61 16.05 5.04
CA GLY A 107 -3.70 17.14 4.65
C GLY A 107 -2.29 16.73 4.24
N TRP A 108 -1.92 15.45 4.39
CA TRP A 108 -0.59 14.93 4.03
C TRP A 108 -0.26 15.17 2.55
N ALA A 109 -1.18 14.90 1.62
CA ALA A 109 -0.94 15.08 0.20
C ALA A 109 -0.56 16.53 -0.18
N ARG A 110 -1.05 17.54 0.56
CA ARG A 110 -0.65 18.95 0.37
C ARG A 110 0.73 19.28 0.94
N ARG A 111 1.12 18.60 2.04
CA ARG A 111 2.42 18.79 2.71
C ARG A 111 3.58 18.13 1.95
N TYR A 112 3.31 17.09 1.18
CA TYR A 112 4.33 16.36 0.39
C TYR A 112 4.24 16.64 -1.12
N GLY A 113 3.37 17.56 -1.56
CA GLY A 113 3.31 18.00 -2.96
C GLY A 113 2.64 17.02 -3.93
N TRP A 114 1.65 16.26 -3.48
CA TRP A 114 0.86 15.30 -4.26
C TRP A 114 -0.46 15.91 -4.79
N TRP A 115 -0.55 17.24 -4.87
CA TRP A 115 -1.60 18.05 -5.54
C TRP A 115 -0.99 19.34 -6.07
#